data_AF-W2MSZ0-F1
#
_entry.id   AF-W2MSZ0-F1
#
_cell.length_a   1.000
_cell.length_b   1.000
_cell.length_c   1.000
_cell.angle_alpha   90.00
_cell.angle_beta   90.00
_cell.angle_gamma   90.00
#
_symmetry.space_group_name_H-M   'P 1'
#
loop_
_entity.id
_entity.type
_entity.pdbx_description
1 polymer ?
#
loop_
_entity_poly.entity_id
_entity_poly.type
_entity_poly.pdbx_seq_one_letter_code
_entity_poly.pdbx_strand_id
1 'polypeptide(L)'
;MKLLSTALAVFALLAATTEGSPMLRQAAEGKKNKTPKPEVQQEDPVQQDPVQQTSPVTSGKGCNLTGTYKKGTDISSCSQITVNSLTVPAGVTLDLSKAKKGAIIEFLGTTTFGTQKWAGPLVLVGGTDLTVKGSGTLDGQGMWYWKQGQSITRPVFFRLQNVLSST
;
A
#
# COMPACT_ATOMS: atom_id res chain seq x y z
N MET A 1 26.25 31.56 -38.86
CA MET A 1 27.55 31.17 -38.29
C MET A 1 27.30 30.29 -37.09
N LYS A 2 28.04 29.20 -36.97
CA LYS A 2 28.06 28.26 -35.84
C LYS A 2 28.51 28.99 -34.57
N LEU A 3 28.14 28.48 -33.38
CA LEU A 3 29.08 28.02 -32.35
C LEU A 3 28.27 27.29 -31.25
N LEU A 4 28.51 25.99 -31.15
CA LEU A 4 28.10 25.10 -30.07
C LEU A 4 29.05 25.33 -28.88
N SER A 5 28.55 25.26 -27.64
CA SER A 5 29.41 25.12 -26.47
C SER A 5 28.81 24.11 -25.49
N THR A 6 29.30 22.88 -25.59
CA THR A 6 29.08 21.76 -24.67
C THR A 6 30.10 21.82 -23.54
N ALA A 7 29.67 21.66 -22.29
CA ALA A 7 30.55 21.32 -21.18
C ALA A 7 30.04 20.03 -20.52
N LEU A 8 30.78 18.93 -20.71
CA LEU A 8 30.71 17.73 -19.88
C LEU A 8 31.52 17.97 -18.60
N ALA A 9 30.97 17.60 -17.44
CA ALA A 9 31.75 17.35 -16.24
C ALA A 9 31.48 15.91 -15.78
N VAL A 10 32.58 15.17 -15.60
CA VAL A 10 32.63 13.74 -15.28
C VAL A 10 33.07 13.56 -13.83
N PHE A 11 32.72 12.39 -13.29
CA PHE A 11 33.35 11.64 -12.18
C PHE A 11 32.96 11.97 -10.73
N ALA A 12 32.35 10.98 -10.07
CA ALA A 12 33.05 10.21 -9.04
C ALA A 12 32.38 8.82 -8.87
N LEU A 13 33.15 7.75 -9.04
CA LEU A 13 32.81 6.40 -8.56
C LEU A 13 33.13 6.33 -7.05
N LEU A 14 32.18 5.91 -6.23
CA LEU A 14 32.47 5.42 -4.88
C LEU A 14 32.48 3.89 -4.92
N ALA A 15 33.67 3.31 -4.70
CA ALA A 15 33.83 1.90 -4.36
C ALA A 15 33.77 1.77 -2.84
N ALA A 16 32.80 1.01 -2.32
CA ALA A 16 32.75 0.63 -0.91
C ALA A 16 33.46 -0.72 -0.73
N THR A 17 34.51 -0.74 0.08
CA THR A 17 35.24 -1.94 0.48
C THR A 17 34.49 -2.65 1.61
N THR A 18 34.11 -3.90 1.41
CA THR A 18 33.59 -4.78 2.46
C THR A 18 34.75 -5.37 3.25
N GLU A 19 34.94 -4.99 4.51
CA GLU A 19 35.84 -5.69 5.42
C GLU A 19 35.18 -6.96 5.94
N GLY A 20 35.74 -8.11 5.56
CA GLY A 20 35.43 -9.41 6.15
C GLY A 20 36.13 -9.57 7.50
N SER A 21 35.36 -9.87 8.54
CA SER A 21 35.88 -10.26 9.85
C SER A 21 36.16 -11.78 9.87
N PRO A 22 37.32 -12.24 10.39
CA PRO A 22 37.61 -13.66 10.53
C PRO A 22 36.92 -14.30 11.74
N MET A 23 36.27 -15.43 11.51
CA MET A 23 35.71 -16.33 12.52
C MET A 23 36.82 -17.09 13.25
N LEU A 24 36.94 -16.88 14.57
CA LEU A 24 37.78 -17.71 15.45
C LEU A 24 37.05 -19.02 15.79
N ARG A 25 37.69 -20.14 15.43
CA ARG A 25 37.40 -21.50 15.89
C ARG A 25 37.70 -21.61 17.38
N GLN A 26 36.81 -22.24 18.13
CA GLN A 26 37.20 -22.94 19.36
C GLN A 26 36.43 -24.26 19.46
N ALA A 27 37.20 -25.35 19.41
CA ALA A 27 36.76 -26.70 19.71
C ALA A 27 37.18 -27.04 21.15
N ALA A 28 36.27 -27.61 21.93
CA ALA A 28 36.60 -28.38 23.12
C ALA A 28 35.51 -29.44 23.33
N GLU A 29 35.93 -30.70 23.38
CA GLU A 29 35.14 -31.92 23.53
C GLU A 29 34.66 -32.15 24.99
N GLY A 30 33.55 -32.90 25.16
CA GLY A 30 33.10 -33.33 26.49
C GLY A 30 31.84 -34.22 26.59
N LYS A 31 31.89 -35.41 25.98
CA LYS A 31 31.23 -36.71 26.35
C LYS A 31 29.76 -36.83 26.87
N LYS A 32 29.03 -37.71 26.16
CA LYS A 32 28.12 -38.83 26.57
C LYS A 32 26.62 -38.60 26.90
N ASN A 33 25.76 -39.08 25.97
CA ASN A 33 24.82 -40.24 26.07
C ASN A 33 23.34 -40.03 25.61
N LYS A 34 22.91 -40.91 24.67
CA LYS A 34 21.57 -41.49 24.37
C LYS A 34 20.37 -40.65 23.83
N THR A 35 20.07 -40.89 22.54
CA THR A 35 18.82 -41.03 21.72
C THR A 35 17.42 -40.72 22.33
N PRO A 36 16.34 -40.38 21.57
CA PRO A 36 16.14 -40.20 20.10
C PRO A 36 15.41 -38.91 19.61
N LYS A 37 15.39 -38.75 18.27
CA LYS A 37 14.70 -37.79 17.34
C LYS A 37 13.30 -37.28 17.77
N PRO A 38 12.93 -36.01 17.48
CA PRO A 38 12.12 -35.72 16.27
C PRO A 38 12.68 -34.59 15.39
N GLU A 39 12.39 -34.67 14.09
CA GLU A 39 12.63 -33.63 13.08
C GLU A 39 12.03 -32.28 13.48
N VAL A 40 12.84 -31.22 13.45
CA VAL A 40 12.36 -29.84 13.31
C VAL A 40 13.01 -29.29 12.05
N GLN A 41 12.14 -29.05 11.05
CA GLN A 41 12.51 -28.38 9.82
C GLN A 41 12.88 -26.92 10.14
N GLN A 42 13.94 -26.52 9.47
CA GLN A 42 14.68 -25.28 9.53
C GLN A 42 13.76 -24.06 9.29
N GLU A 43 13.70 -23.14 10.25
CA GLU A 43 13.15 -21.80 10.04
C GLU A 43 14.20 -20.94 9.33
N ASP A 44 13.99 -20.68 8.04
CA ASP A 44 14.70 -19.62 7.33
C ASP A 44 14.14 -18.25 7.76
N PRO A 45 14.98 -17.24 8.04
CA PRO A 45 14.52 -15.92 8.46
C PRO A 45 13.91 -15.16 7.28
N VAL A 46 12.60 -14.92 7.35
CA VAL A 46 11.87 -14.08 6.37
C VAL A 46 12.34 -12.63 6.51
N GLN A 47 13.05 -12.15 5.50
CA GLN A 47 13.35 -10.73 5.31
C GLN A 47 12.04 -9.96 5.10
N GLN A 48 11.76 -8.99 5.97
CA GLN A 48 10.62 -8.09 5.87
C GLN A 48 10.90 -7.02 4.80
N ASP A 49 10.49 -7.31 3.56
CA ASP A 49 10.30 -6.27 2.55
C ASP A 49 9.01 -5.47 2.82
N PRO A 50 8.92 -4.19 2.40
CA PRO A 50 7.69 -3.40 2.53
C PRO A 50 6.58 -4.04 1.68
N VAL A 51 5.48 -4.42 2.32
CA VAL A 51 4.32 -5.07 1.69
C VAL A 51 3.68 -4.13 0.66
N GLN A 52 4.11 -4.24 -0.60
CA GLN A 52 3.44 -3.60 -1.74
C GLN A 52 2.07 -4.26 -1.95
N GLN A 53 1.06 -3.48 -2.36
CA GLN A 53 -0.29 -4.01 -2.64
C GLN A 53 -0.19 -5.23 -3.57
N THR A 54 -0.52 -6.39 -3.01
CA THR A 54 -0.72 -7.63 -3.73
C THR A 54 -1.97 -7.49 -4.58
N SER A 55 -1.83 -7.83 -5.87
CA SER A 55 -2.99 -7.98 -6.77
C SER A 55 -4.00 -8.95 -6.15
N PRO A 56 -5.31 -8.80 -6.43
CA PRO A 56 -6.34 -9.64 -5.84
C PRO A 56 -6.06 -11.12 -6.13
N VAL A 57 -5.86 -11.92 -5.07
CA VAL A 57 -5.75 -13.38 -5.15
C VAL A 57 -7.13 -13.91 -5.54
N THR A 58 -7.22 -14.41 -6.77
CA THR A 58 -8.48 -14.87 -7.35
C THR A 58 -8.80 -16.27 -6.85
N SER A 59 -9.50 -16.33 -5.73
CA SER A 59 -10.37 -17.46 -5.39
C SER A 59 -11.82 -16.95 -5.41
N GLY A 60 -12.30 -16.67 -6.62
CA GLY A 60 -13.71 -16.44 -6.96
C GLY A 60 -14.40 -15.23 -6.31
N LYS A 61 -14.44 -14.09 -7.03
CA LYS A 61 -15.40 -12.96 -6.88
C LYS A 61 -15.22 -11.93 -5.74
N GLY A 62 -14.17 -12.00 -4.93
CA GLY A 62 -13.81 -10.97 -3.94
C GLY A 62 -12.45 -10.31 -4.21
N CYS A 63 -12.36 -9.00 -4.02
CA CYS A 63 -11.14 -8.21 -4.12
C CYS A 63 -10.81 -7.60 -2.76
N ASN A 64 -9.60 -7.84 -2.26
CA ASN A 64 -9.14 -7.32 -0.98
C ASN A 64 -8.06 -6.26 -1.24
N LEU A 65 -8.35 -5.01 -0.90
CA LEU A 65 -7.45 -3.87 -1.04
C LEU A 65 -6.79 -3.61 0.32
N THR A 66 -5.50 -3.94 0.42
CA THR A 66 -4.66 -3.74 1.61
C THR A 66 -3.29 -3.17 1.24
N GLY A 67 -2.51 -2.74 2.24
CA GLY A 67 -1.18 -2.19 2.02
C GLY A 67 -1.23 -0.79 1.39
N THR A 68 -0.39 -0.51 0.39
CA THR A 68 -0.36 0.80 -0.29
C THR A 68 -1.16 0.79 -1.58
N TYR A 69 -2.20 1.62 -1.67
CA TYR A 69 -3.07 1.72 -2.83
C TYR A 69 -2.30 2.07 -4.12
N LYS A 70 -2.45 1.24 -5.15
CA LYS A 70 -1.96 1.46 -6.50
C LYS A 70 -3.07 2.13 -7.32
N LYS A 71 -2.83 3.36 -7.76
CA LYS A 71 -3.74 4.09 -8.65
C LYS A 71 -4.04 3.25 -9.90
N GLY A 72 -5.32 3.15 -10.25
CA GLY A 72 -5.76 2.37 -11.42
C GLY A 72 -5.96 0.88 -11.15
N THR A 73 -5.96 0.45 -9.88
CA THR A 73 -6.37 -0.92 -9.50
C THR A 73 -7.74 -1.24 -10.11
N ASP A 74 -7.81 -2.31 -10.89
CA ASP A 74 -9.06 -2.74 -11.52
C ASP A 74 -9.91 -3.54 -10.53
N ILE A 75 -11.12 -3.05 -10.29
CA ILE A 75 -12.13 -3.66 -9.42
C ILE A 75 -13.40 -4.06 -10.18
N SER A 76 -13.42 -3.92 -11.51
CA SER A 76 -14.63 -4.00 -12.33
C SER A 76 -15.24 -5.41 -12.38
N SER A 77 -14.45 -6.44 -12.08
CA SER A 77 -14.91 -7.83 -12.01
C SER A 77 -15.35 -8.27 -10.61
N CYS A 78 -15.03 -7.48 -9.57
CA CYS A 78 -15.23 -7.82 -8.17
C CYS A 78 -16.70 -7.63 -7.78
N SER A 79 -17.34 -8.67 -7.24
CA SER A 79 -18.66 -8.52 -6.60
C SER A 79 -18.57 -8.20 -5.11
N GLN A 80 -17.47 -8.56 -4.46
CA GLN A 80 -17.12 -8.09 -3.12
C GLN A 80 -15.82 -7.30 -3.20
N ILE A 81 -15.77 -6.13 -2.59
CA ILE A 81 -14.56 -5.31 -2.47
C ILE A 81 -14.38 -5.01 -0.99
N THR A 82 -13.35 -5.58 -0.37
CA THR A 82 -12.97 -5.27 1.00
C THR A 82 -11.81 -4.28 0.98
N VAL A 83 -11.97 -3.13 1.61
CA VAL A 83 -10.90 -2.16 1.84
C VAL A 83 -10.47 -2.30 3.29
N ASN A 84 -9.29 -2.85 3.55
CA ASN A 84 -8.85 -3.11 4.92
C ASN A 84 -7.47 -2.50 5.19
N SER A 85 -7.43 -1.55 6.12
CA SER A 85 -6.19 -0.93 6.61
C SER A 85 -5.29 -0.42 5.46
N LEU A 86 -5.91 0.19 4.45
CA LEU A 86 -5.27 0.61 3.21
C LEU A 86 -4.62 1.99 3.38
N THR A 87 -3.41 2.18 2.86
CA THR A 87 -2.75 3.48 2.78
C THR A 87 -2.87 4.02 1.36
N VAL A 88 -3.58 5.14 1.18
CA VAL A 88 -3.74 5.81 -0.10
C VAL A 88 -2.65 6.88 -0.24
N PRO A 89 -1.80 6.86 -1.28
CA PRO A 89 -0.73 7.84 -1.45
C PRO A 89 -1.25 9.29 -1.54
N ALA A 90 -0.38 10.25 -1.23
CA ALA A 90 -0.69 11.67 -1.34
C ALA A 90 -1.08 12.04 -2.79
N GLY A 91 -2.16 12.81 -2.95
CA GLY A 91 -2.66 13.23 -4.27
C GLY A 91 -3.35 12.14 -5.08
N VAL A 92 -3.59 10.97 -4.49
CA VAL A 92 -4.28 9.86 -5.14
C VAL A 92 -5.68 9.71 -4.56
N THR A 93 -6.64 9.50 -5.45
CA THR A 93 -8.01 9.13 -5.10
C THR A 93 -8.09 7.62 -4.97
N LEU A 94 -8.68 7.11 -3.88
CA LEU A 94 -9.22 5.76 -3.83
C LEU A 94 -10.45 5.70 -4.74
N ASP A 95 -10.23 5.23 -5.97
CA ASP A 95 -11.25 5.21 -7.01
C ASP A 95 -11.99 3.87 -6.99
N LEU A 96 -13.25 3.92 -6.55
CA LEU A 96 -14.18 2.80 -6.52
C LEU A 96 -15.32 3.00 -7.53
N SER A 97 -15.20 3.97 -8.45
CA SER A 97 -16.26 4.33 -9.42
C SER A 97 -16.53 3.27 -10.47
N LYS A 98 -15.59 2.33 -10.65
CA LYS A 98 -15.69 1.22 -11.60
C LYS A 98 -16.14 -0.07 -10.93
N ALA A 99 -16.68 0.00 -9.72
CA ALA A 99 -17.23 -1.17 -9.05
C ALA A 99 -18.31 -1.83 -9.93
N LYS A 100 -18.32 -3.16 -9.92
CA LYS A 100 -19.33 -3.94 -10.65
C LYS A 100 -20.73 -3.57 -10.15
N LYS A 101 -21.72 -3.53 -11.05
CA LYS A 101 -23.14 -3.44 -10.66
C LYS A 101 -23.48 -4.53 -9.65
N GLY A 102 -24.17 -4.17 -8.56
CA GLY A 102 -24.51 -5.14 -7.51
C GLY A 102 -23.38 -5.43 -6.52
N ALA A 103 -22.24 -4.74 -6.62
CA ALA A 103 -21.10 -5.03 -5.75
C ALA A 103 -21.31 -4.53 -4.32
N ILE A 104 -20.77 -5.29 -3.37
CA ILE A 104 -20.65 -4.86 -1.98
C ILE A 104 -19.24 -4.33 -1.76
N ILE A 105 -19.16 -3.09 -1.26
CA ILE A 105 -17.92 -2.44 -0.84
C ILE A 105 -17.94 -2.39 0.68
N GLU A 106 -16.94 -2.98 1.33
CA GLU A 106 -16.84 -3.05 2.78
C GLU A 106 -15.52 -2.42 3.28
N PHE A 107 -15.63 -1.34 4.05
CA PHE A 107 -14.49 -0.68 4.68
C PHE A 107 -14.24 -1.24 6.09
N LEU A 108 -13.01 -1.72 6.32
CA LEU A 108 -12.53 -2.30 7.57
C LEU A 108 -11.20 -1.65 7.99
N GLY A 109 -10.86 -1.77 9.27
CA GLY A 109 -9.62 -1.22 9.82
C GLY A 109 -9.53 0.30 9.62
N THR A 110 -8.32 0.84 9.47
CA THR A 110 -8.10 2.28 9.24
C THR A 110 -7.49 2.52 7.88
N THR A 111 -8.26 3.13 6.97
CA THR A 111 -7.73 3.59 5.68
C THR A 111 -7.18 5.01 5.85
N THR A 112 -5.90 5.23 5.59
CA THR A 112 -5.24 6.52 5.77
C THR A 112 -4.88 7.15 4.42
N PHE A 113 -5.08 8.46 4.29
CA PHE A 113 -4.79 9.20 3.05
C PHE A 113 -3.59 10.12 3.23
N GLY A 114 -2.59 10.00 2.35
CA GLY A 114 -1.43 10.88 2.33
C GLY A 114 -1.82 12.36 2.15
N THR A 115 -1.11 13.25 2.83
CA THR A 115 -1.42 14.67 2.85
C THR A 115 -0.82 15.42 1.66
N GLN A 116 -1.64 16.20 0.96
CA GLN A 116 -1.21 17.08 -0.14
C GLN A 116 -2.20 18.24 -0.24
N LYS A 117 -1.77 19.42 -0.70
CA LYS A 117 -2.68 20.51 -1.06
C LYS A 117 -3.24 20.28 -2.47
N TRP A 118 -4.46 19.77 -2.56
CA TRP A 118 -5.15 19.47 -3.83
C TRP A 118 -6.65 19.42 -3.62
N ALA A 119 -7.42 19.44 -4.71
CA ALA A 119 -8.89 19.51 -4.65
C ALA A 119 -9.55 18.15 -4.32
N GLY A 120 -8.81 17.04 -4.42
CA GLY A 120 -9.36 15.71 -4.21
C GLY A 120 -10.22 15.21 -5.39
N PRO A 121 -11.12 14.24 -5.15
CA PRO A 121 -11.52 13.71 -3.84
C PRO A 121 -10.54 12.67 -3.26
N LEU A 122 -10.59 12.42 -1.95
CA LEU A 122 -9.87 11.31 -1.31
C LEU A 122 -10.50 9.96 -1.68
N VAL A 123 -11.83 9.85 -1.61
CA VAL A 123 -12.59 8.66 -2.03
C VAL A 123 -13.61 9.03 -3.10
N LEU A 124 -13.66 8.25 -4.17
CA LEU A 124 -14.68 8.35 -5.22
C LEU A 124 -15.47 7.04 -5.30
N VAL A 125 -16.78 7.10 -5.14
CA VAL A 125 -17.70 5.98 -5.35
C VAL A 125 -18.70 6.34 -6.45
N GLY A 126 -18.95 5.37 -7.33
CA GLY A 126 -19.88 5.48 -8.44
C GLY A 126 -20.32 4.10 -8.90
N GLY A 127 -21.52 4.00 -9.46
CA GLY A 127 -22.09 2.73 -9.93
C GLY A 127 -23.56 2.56 -9.59
N THR A 128 -24.09 1.36 -9.84
CA THR A 128 -25.51 1.04 -9.68
C THR A 128 -25.70 -0.20 -8.81
N ASP A 129 -26.75 -0.20 -8.00
CA ASP A 129 -27.11 -1.29 -7.09
C ASP A 129 -25.94 -1.65 -6.16
N LEU A 130 -25.19 -0.65 -5.70
CA LEU A 130 -24.07 -0.89 -4.79
C LEU A 130 -24.56 -1.00 -3.34
N THR A 131 -23.86 -1.80 -2.55
CA THR A 131 -23.97 -1.75 -1.09
C THR A 131 -22.64 -1.29 -0.52
N VAL A 132 -22.59 -0.11 0.08
CA VAL A 132 -21.40 0.44 0.71
C VAL A 132 -21.57 0.41 2.22
N LYS A 133 -20.75 -0.39 2.90
CA LYS A 133 -20.82 -0.57 4.35
C LYS A 133 -19.44 -0.59 4.97
N GLY A 134 -19.38 -0.59 6.29
CA GLY A 134 -18.11 -0.77 6.98
C GLY A 134 -18.17 -0.35 8.44
N SER A 135 -17.31 -0.97 9.24
CA SER A 135 -16.99 -0.54 10.60
C SER A 135 -15.64 0.18 10.67
N GLY A 136 -14.94 0.29 9.53
CA GLY A 136 -13.63 0.92 9.43
C GLY A 136 -13.64 2.44 9.58
N THR A 137 -12.46 2.98 9.84
CA THR A 137 -12.18 4.42 9.86
C THR A 137 -11.55 4.86 8.55
N LEU A 138 -12.01 5.99 8.02
CA LEU A 138 -11.35 6.71 6.93
C LEU A 138 -10.62 7.91 7.54
N ASP A 139 -9.29 7.85 7.60
CA ASP A 139 -8.45 8.89 8.18
C ASP A 139 -7.82 9.78 7.09
N GLY A 140 -8.49 10.89 6.81
CA GLY A 140 -8.01 11.90 5.85
C GLY A 140 -6.91 12.83 6.39
N GLN A 141 -6.40 12.59 7.60
CA GLN A 141 -5.36 13.41 8.25
C GLN A 141 -5.71 14.91 8.35
N GLY A 142 -6.97 15.22 8.69
CA GLY A 142 -7.52 16.59 8.72
C GLY A 142 -6.72 17.59 9.55
N MET A 143 -6.13 17.15 10.67
CA MET A 143 -5.28 18.00 11.53
C MET A 143 -4.11 18.64 10.77
N TRP A 144 -3.50 17.92 9.83
CA TRP A 144 -2.39 18.45 9.03
C TRP A 144 -2.83 19.65 8.17
N TYR A 145 -4.05 19.60 7.64
CA TYR A 145 -4.63 20.70 6.85
C TYR A 145 -5.02 21.89 7.73
N TRP A 146 -5.65 21.65 8.87
CA TRP A 146 -6.12 22.73 9.76
C TRP A 146 -4.98 23.54 10.37
N LYS A 147 -3.83 22.92 10.65
CA LYS A 147 -2.61 23.62 11.11
C LYS A 147 -2.03 24.61 10.10
N GLN A 148 -2.46 24.56 8.84
CA GLN A 148 -1.94 25.40 7.76
C GLN A 148 -2.85 26.61 7.44
N GLY A 149 -3.90 26.84 8.24
CA GLY A 149 -4.81 27.97 8.06
C GLY A 149 -5.90 27.73 7.00
N GLN A 150 -6.67 28.78 6.70
CA GLN A 150 -7.84 28.70 5.82
C GLN A 150 -7.50 28.88 4.32
N SER A 151 -6.41 29.58 4.00
CA SER A 151 -5.99 29.89 2.62
C SER A 151 -5.22 28.75 1.95
N ILE A 152 -5.72 27.51 2.07
CA ILE A 152 -5.16 26.34 1.40
C ILE A 152 -6.24 25.55 0.66
N THR A 153 -5.85 24.90 -0.43
CA THR A 153 -6.70 23.88 -1.06
C THR A 153 -6.73 22.63 -0.19
N ARG A 154 -7.94 22.18 0.13
CA ARG A 154 -8.20 20.96 0.89
C ARG A 154 -8.99 19.98 0.04
N PRO A 155 -8.66 18.67 0.08
CA PRO A 155 -9.38 17.71 -0.75
C PRO A 155 -10.80 17.52 -0.24
N VAL A 156 -11.74 17.40 -1.18
CA VAL A 156 -13.05 16.82 -0.87
C VAL A 156 -12.84 15.42 -0.30
N PHE A 157 -13.46 15.09 0.83
CA PHE A 157 -13.23 13.80 1.48
C PHE A 157 -13.85 12.65 0.69
N PHE A 158 -15.17 12.65 0.57
CA PHE A 158 -15.93 11.58 -0.09
C PHE A 158 -16.76 12.19 -1.22
N ARG A 159 -16.67 11.61 -2.42
CA ARG A 159 -17.50 11.99 -3.56
C ARG A 159 -18.32 10.80 -4.02
N LEU A 160 -19.63 10.99 -4.08
CA LEU A 160 -20.56 10.11 -4.78
C LEU A 160 -20.81 10.69 -6.18
N GLN A 161 -20.57 9.90 -7.22
CA GLN A 161 -20.78 10.31 -8.61
C GLN A 161 -21.55 9.22 -9.36
N ASN A 162 -22.71 9.58 -9.91
CA ASN A 162 -23.57 8.65 -10.65
C ASN A 162 -23.88 7.37 -9.84
N VAL A 163 -24.25 7.55 -8.57
CA VAL A 163 -24.66 6.46 -7.67
C VAL A 163 -26.17 6.27 -7.79
N LEU A 164 -26.60 5.10 -8.26
CA LEU A 164 -28.00 4.80 -8.57
C LEU A 164 -28.47 3.56 -7.83
N SER A 165 -29.63 3.63 -7.17
CA SER A 165 -30.25 2.48 -6.48
C SER A 165 -29.31 1.78 -5.48
N SER A 166 -28.42 2.54 -4.85
CA SER A 166 -27.40 2.03 -3.93
C SER A 166 -27.72 2.41 -2.48
N THR A 167 -27.16 1.64 -1.54
CA THR A 167 -27.32 1.83 -0.09
C THR A 167 -25.98 1.95 0.61
#